data_AF-A0A1D3JSL9-F1
#
_entry.id   AF-A0A1D3JSL9-F1
#
_cell.length_a   1.000
_cell.length_b   1.000
_cell.length_c   1.000
_cell.angle_alpha   90.00
_cell.angle_beta   90.00
_cell.angle_gamma   90.00
#
_symmetry.space_group_name_H-M   'P 1'
#
loop_
_entity.id
_entity.type
_entity.pdbx_description
1 polymer ?
#
loop_
_entity_poly.entity_id
_entity_poly.type
_entity_poly.pdbx_seq_one_letter_code
_entity_poly.pdbx_strand_id
1 'polypeptide(L)'
;MSTYQRLNGLSGNLQSSSSWSRQQALEQIQNNVIQAMSSLNPQEKARYVRLQREALSALTALEHAQQALTRDFKTQGLAQLREKIGGRDPEQYTLFTRYKEKREQGFPWDPPQPLLPLNTVPLPAARYRRAHYDFHYIEHLKHMSLWEAACLNYGFTHSIHGDSGFSLVEASYIVGQDNDRSLGALAFIEAARTLDLGAQLRDKARTAMAPGGPLRPLFEASAKASLLFDVIEAYRNRATTGVTLEIYTRLNAAIEGTGAQLPFDTLNLSSGITPLISVPFVPWDSCIPVPLMLIRVASLGVLSYFPFRPGGRCNTTTIPRPPSTRFAHNSLTATRKKTWAGSPGNCP
;
A
#
# COMPACT_ATOMS: atom_id res chain seq x y z
N MET A 1 -56.93 -8.62 -34.90
CA MET A 1 -56.38 -7.28 -35.17
C MET A 1 -57.42 -6.25 -34.78
N SER A 2 -57.16 -5.49 -33.72
CA SER A 2 -57.99 -4.35 -33.30
C SER A 2 -57.04 -3.16 -33.15
N THR A 3 -57.09 -2.28 -34.15
CA THR A 3 -56.35 -1.02 -34.22
C THR A 3 -57.17 0.04 -33.51
N TYR A 4 -56.88 0.26 -32.22
CA TYR A 4 -57.41 1.43 -31.51
C TYR A 4 -56.72 2.69 -32.02
N GLN A 5 -57.53 3.55 -32.65
CA GLN A 5 -57.14 4.83 -33.20
C GLN A 5 -56.88 5.81 -32.04
N ARG A 6 -55.66 6.35 -31.98
CA ARG A 6 -55.22 7.28 -30.93
C ARG A 6 -55.89 8.64 -31.14
N LEU A 7 -56.82 9.00 -30.25
CA LEU A 7 -57.31 10.37 -30.11
C LEU A 7 -56.28 11.20 -29.33
N ASN A 8 -55.94 12.36 -29.89
CA ASN A 8 -55.17 13.45 -29.30
C ASN A 8 -53.69 13.16 -28.99
N GLY A 9 -52.82 13.17 -30.01
CA GLY A 9 -51.44 13.76 -30.01
C GLY A 9 -50.44 13.48 -28.87
N LEU A 10 -50.80 12.72 -27.85
CA LEU A 10 -50.05 12.31 -26.68
C LEU A 10 -50.05 10.79 -26.77
N SER A 11 -49.07 10.25 -27.49
CA SER A 11 -48.80 8.82 -27.43
C SER A 11 -48.32 8.47 -26.03
N GLY A 12 -49.26 8.21 -25.12
CA GLY A 12 -49.00 7.58 -23.84
C GLY A 12 -48.56 6.14 -24.08
N ASN A 13 -47.28 5.95 -24.40
CA ASN A 13 -46.61 4.73 -23.97
C ASN A 13 -46.46 4.89 -22.46
N LEU A 14 -47.31 4.22 -21.69
CA LEU A 14 -47.16 4.09 -20.24
C LEU A 14 -45.72 3.65 -19.98
N GLN A 15 -44.93 4.54 -19.38
CA GLN A 15 -43.56 4.23 -18.99
C GLN A 15 -43.58 2.97 -18.11
N SER A 16 -42.72 2.00 -18.38
CA SER A 16 -42.56 0.85 -17.50
C SER A 16 -42.08 1.32 -16.12
N SER A 17 -42.40 0.55 -15.07
CA SER A 17 -41.89 0.82 -13.71
C SER A 17 -40.35 0.92 -13.67
N SER A 18 -39.67 0.19 -14.55
CA SER A 18 -38.22 0.27 -14.75
C SER A 18 -37.76 1.56 -15.43
N SER A 19 -38.50 2.12 -16.39
CA SER A 19 -38.15 3.43 -16.97
C SER A 19 -38.43 4.58 -16.02
N TRP A 20 -39.52 4.49 -15.25
CA TRP A 20 -39.88 5.50 -14.26
C TRP A 20 -38.88 5.55 -13.10
N SER A 21 -38.49 4.38 -12.55
CA SER A 21 -37.45 4.30 -11.50
C SER A 21 -36.08 4.80 -11.98
N ARG A 22 -35.69 4.54 -13.23
CA ARG A 22 -34.47 5.11 -13.83
C ARG A 22 -34.54 6.63 -13.94
N GLN A 23 -35.69 7.16 -14.34
CA GLN A 23 -35.88 8.61 -14.43
C GLN A 23 -35.80 9.26 -13.05
N GLN A 24 -36.47 8.71 -12.04
CA GLN A 24 -36.37 9.20 -10.66
C GLN A 24 -34.95 9.13 -10.11
N ALA A 25 -34.23 8.03 -10.37
CA ALA A 25 -32.84 7.91 -9.96
C ALA A 25 -31.97 8.99 -10.63
N LEU A 26 -32.20 9.27 -11.91
CA LEU A 26 -31.47 10.31 -12.64
C LEU A 26 -31.79 11.72 -12.12
N GLU A 27 -33.06 12.01 -11.84
CA GLU A 27 -33.48 13.29 -11.22
C GLU A 27 -32.87 13.46 -9.84
N GLN A 28 -32.85 12.40 -9.01
CA GLN A 28 -32.22 12.43 -7.69
C GLN A 28 -30.71 12.66 -7.79
N ILE A 29 -30.02 11.98 -8.73
CA ILE A 29 -28.60 12.20 -9.00
C ILE A 29 -28.36 13.65 -9.43
N GLN A 30 -29.17 14.18 -10.34
CA GLN A 30 -29.03 15.55 -10.82
C GLN A 30 -29.20 16.56 -9.68
N ASN A 31 -30.24 16.39 -8.85
CA ASN A 31 -30.47 17.26 -7.69
C ASN A 31 -29.31 17.21 -6.69
N ASN A 32 -28.80 16.01 -6.39
CA ASN A 32 -27.66 15.84 -5.51
C ASN A 32 -26.40 16.52 -6.06
N VAL A 33 -26.14 16.41 -7.37
CA VAL A 33 -25.01 17.08 -8.03
C VAL A 33 -25.17 18.60 -8.00
N ILE A 34 -26.36 19.12 -8.29
CA ILE A 34 -26.65 20.56 -8.24
C ILE A 34 -26.42 21.10 -6.83
N GLN A 35 -26.93 20.42 -5.80
CA GLN A 35 -26.74 20.80 -4.41
C GLN A 35 -25.27 20.74 -4.00
N ALA A 36 -24.56 19.65 -4.32
CA ALA A 36 -23.16 19.48 -3.98
C ALA A 36 -22.25 20.54 -4.65
N MET A 37 -22.64 21.04 -5.81
CA MET A 37 -21.89 22.05 -6.58
C MET A 37 -22.43 23.48 -6.37
N SER A 38 -23.42 23.67 -5.51
CA SER A 38 -24.12 24.95 -5.31
C SER A 38 -23.19 26.10 -4.89
N SER A 39 -22.08 25.77 -4.20
CA SER A 39 -21.12 26.74 -3.69
C SER A 39 -20.17 27.30 -4.75
N LEU A 40 -20.17 26.73 -5.97
CA LEU A 40 -19.30 27.09 -7.10
C LEU A 40 -20.06 27.84 -8.18
N ASN A 41 -19.40 28.79 -8.85
CA ASN A 41 -19.95 29.48 -10.02
C ASN A 41 -19.91 28.58 -11.30
N PRO A 42 -20.59 28.94 -12.40
CA PRO A 42 -20.63 28.10 -13.60
C PRO A 42 -19.26 27.75 -14.20
N GLN A 43 -18.31 28.70 -14.20
CA GLN A 43 -16.95 28.47 -14.70
C GLN A 43 -16.17 27.50 -13.80
N GLU A 44 -16.31 27.67 -12.48
CA GLU A 44 -15.73 26.78 -11.46
C GLU A 44 -16.33 25.38 -11.53
N LYS A 45 -17.63 25.24 -11.81
CA LYS A 45 -18.28 23.94 -12.04
C LYS A 45 -17.68 23.20 -13.23
N ALA A 46 -17.51 23.90 -14.36
CA ALA A 46 -16.87 23.32 -15.54
C ALA A 46 -15.41 22.92 -15.26
N ARG A 47 -14.67 23.79 -14.54
CA ARG A 47 -13.30 23.53 -14.11
C ARG A 47 -13.21 22.32 -13.18
N TYR A 48 -14.12 22.19 -12.22
CA TYR A 48 -14.16 21.07 -11.27
C TYR A 48 -14.29 19.73 -11.99
N VAL A 49 -15.26 19.62 -12.93
CA VAL A 49 -15.46 18.39 -13.71
C VAL A 49 -14.24 18.09 -14.57
N ARG A 50 -13.61 19.11 -15.16
CA ARG A 50 -12.37 18.94 -15.93
C ARG A 50 -11.25 18.40 -15.06
N LEU A 51 -10.97 19.03 -13.92
CA LEU A 51 -9.92 18.61 -13.00
C LEU A 51 -10.16 17.20 -12.44
N GLN A 52 -11.41 16.83 -12.17
CA GLN A 52 -11.76 15.47 -11.75
C GLN A 52 -11.38 14.44 -12.81
N ARG A 53 -11.73 14.71 -14.08
CA ARG A 53 -11.41 13.82 -15.21
C ARG A 53 -9.90 13.73 -15.45
N GLU A 54 -9.20 14.86 -15.39
CA GLU A 54 -7.74 14.93 -15.52
C GLU A 54 -7.04 14.14 -14.41
N ALA A 55 -7.46 14.30 -13.15
CA ALA A 55 -6.91 13.56 -12.01
C ALA A 55 -7.13 12.05 -12.14
N LEU A 56 -8.35 11.63 -12.50
CA LEU A 56 -8.67 10.22 -12.72
C LEU A 56 -7.85 9.64 -13.87
N SER A 57 -7.78 10.34 -15.01
CA SER A 57 -7.00 9.90 -16.17
C SER A 57 -5.51 9.77 -15.85
N ALA A 58 -4.94 10.74 -15.12
CA ALA A 58 -3.53 10.70 -14.73
C ALA A 58 -3.23 9.57 -13.73
N LEU A 59 -4.14 9.31 -12.78
CA LEU A 59 -4.03 8.19 -11.85
C LEU A 59 -4.10 6.84 -12.58
N THR A 60 -5.08 6.65 -13.46
CA THR A 60 -5.22 5.43 -14.25
C THR A 60 -3.99 5.18 -15.15
N ALA A 61 -3.43 6.23 -15.75
CA ALA A 61 -2.21 6.11 -16.54
C ALA A 61 -1.00 5.65 -15.70
N LEU A 62 -0.86 6.19 -14.48
CA LEU A 62 0.18 5.79 -13.53
C LEU A 62 -0.01 4.33 -13.09
N GLU A 63 -1.23 3.94 -12.70
CA GLU A 63 -1.55 2.58 -12.29
C GLU A 63 -1.27 1.56 -13.41
N HIS A 64 -1.65 1.88 -14.65
CA HIS A 64 -1.37 1.04 -15.80
C HIS A 64 0.14 0.85 -16.03
N ALA A 65 0.93 1.93 -15.92
CA ALA A 65 2.38 1.87 -16.06
C ALA A 65 3.03 1.08 -14.92
N GLN A 66 2.55 1.21 -13.68
CA GLN A 66 3.02 0.42 -12.53
C GLN A 66 2.70 -1.07 -12.72
N GLN A 67 1.48 -1.40 -13.17
CA GLN A 67 1.08 -2.78 -13.47
C GLN A 67 1.93 -3.38 -14.60
N ALA A 68 2.23 -2.61 -15.65
CA ALA A 68 3.13 -3.04 -16.72
C ALA A 68 4.53 -3.36 -16.18
N LEU A 69 5.12 -2.46 -15.38
CA LEU A 69 6.44 -2.68 -14.78
C LEU A 69 6.47 -3.95 -13.89
N THR A 70 5.40 -4.16 -13.13
CA THR A 70 5.23 -5.32 -12.24
C THR A 70 5.11 -6.61 -13.05
N ARG A 71 4.31 -6.59 -14.12
CA ARG A 71 4.16 -7.73 -15.04
C ARG A 71 5.49 -8.06 -15.69
N ASP A 72 6.20 -7.07 -16.21
CA ASP A 72 7.49 -7.26 -16.86
C ASP A 72 8.53 -7.84 -15.87
N PHE A 73 8.52 -7.37 -14.61
CA PHE A 73 9.38 -7.93 -13.56
C PHE A 73 9.03 -9.39 -13.29
N LYS A 74 7.75 -9.72 -13.14
CA LYS A 74 7.29 -11.10 -12.95
C LYS A 74 7.70 -11.99 -14.12
N THR A 75 7.48 -11.55 -15.36
CA THR A 75 7.84 -12.33 -16.56
C THR A 75 9.34 -12.59 -16.64
N GLN A 76 10.18 -11.58 -16.38
CA GLN A 76 11.64 -11.72 -16.35
C GLN A 76 12.10 -12.63 -15.20
N GLY A 77 11.58 -12.42 -13.99
CA GLY A 77 11.91 -13.20 -12.81
C GLY A 77 11.51 -14.68 -12.95
N LEU A 78 10.34 -14.96 -13.52
CA LEU A 78 9.90 -16.32 -13.83
C LEU A 78 10.83 -17.01 -14.84
N ALA A 79 11.24 -16.31 -15.89
CA ALA A 79 12.15 -16.86 -16.89
C ALA A 79 13.52 -17.20 -16.29
N GLN A 80 14.10 -16.28 -15.51
CA GLN A 80 15.38 -16.50 -14.83
C GLN A 80 15.29 -17.64 -13.78
N LEU A 81 14.20 -17.68 -13.01
CA LEU A 81 14.01 -18.72 -12.01
C LEU A 81 13.86 -20.10 -12.68
N ARG A 82 13.04 -20.18 -13.74
CA ARG A 82 12.88 -21.39 -14.57
C ARG A 82 14.22 -21.92 -15.07
N GLU A 83 15.08 -21.03 -15.57
CA GLU A 83 16.43 -21.41 -16.01
C GLU A 83 17.26 -22.01 -14.85
N LYS A 84 17.24 -21.36 -13.67
CA LYS A 84 17.98 -21.82 -12.48
C LYS A 84 17.48 -23.14 -11.91
N ILE A 85 16.19 -23.46 -12.04
CA ILE A 85 15.62 -24.74 -11.55
C ILE A 85 15.54 -25.83 -12.63
N GLY A 86 16.33 -25.70 -13.70
CA GLY A 86 16.48 -26.72 -14.73
C GLY A 86 15.30 -26.81 -15.70
N GLY A 87 14.71 -25.67 -16.08
CA GLY A 87 13.62 -25.58 -17.05
C GLY A 87 12.22 -25.84 -16.48
N ARG A 88 12.11 -26.14 -15.18
CA ARG A 88 10.83 -26.39 -14.50
C ARG A 88 10.04 -25.09 -14.33
N ASP A 89 8.72 -25.15 -14.48
CA ASP A 89 7.88 -23.97 -14.37
C ASP A 89 7.61 -23.61 -12.89
N PRO A 90 8.10 -22.46 -12.37
CA PRO A 90 7.99 -22.13 -10.95
C PRO A 90 6.55 -21.92 -10.46
N GLU A 91 5.61 -21.64 -11.35
CA GLU A 91 4.18 -21.49 -11.00
C GLU A 91 3.45 -22.83 -10.90
N GLN A 92 3.99 -23.89 -11.52
CA GLN A 92 3.42 -25.23 -11.53
C GLN A 92 4.02 -26.14 -10.46
N TYR A 93 5.07 -25.69 -9.79
CA TYR A 93 5.71 -26.40 -8.69
C TYR A 93 5.29 -25.76 -7.36
N THR A 94 4.89 -26.61 -6.43
CA THR A 94 4.43 -26.21 -5.10
C THR A 94 5.44 -26.63 -4.04
N LEU A 95 5.85 -25.68 -3.22
CA LEU A 95 6.63 -25.93 -2.02
C LEU A 95 5.70 -26.14 -0.84
N PHE A 96 5.90 -27.25 -0.13
CA PHE A 96 5.19 -27.60 1.08
C PHE A 96 6.13 -27.49 2.26
N THR A 97 5.67 -26.86 3.34
CA THR A 97 6.41 -26.72 4.60
C THR A 97 5.54 -27.20 5.74
N ARG A 98 6.03 -28.16 6.52
CA ARG A 98 5.39 -28.59 7.76
C ARG A 98 5.99 -27.82 8.93
N TYR A 99 5.16 -27.25 9.79
CA TYR A 99 5.66 -26.61 11.00
C TYR A 99 4.73 -26.90 12.17
N LYS A 100 5.29 -26.78 13.38
CA LYS A 100 4.58 -26.97 14.62
C LYS A 100 4.41 -25.61 15.27
N GLU A 101 3.17 -25.24 15.56
CA GLU A 101 2.84 -24.08 16.37
C GLU A 101 2.66 -24.53 17.82
N LYS A 102 3.37 -23.90 18.75
CA LYS A 102 3.21 -24.19 20.19
C LYS A 102 1.85 -23.69 20.66
N ARG A 103 1.07 -24.57 21.27
CA ARG A 103 -0.22 -24.21 21.85
C ARG A 103 -0.02 -23.42 23.14
N GLU A 104 -0.58 -22.22 23.20
CA GLU A 104 -0.45 -21.35 24.38
C GLU A 104 -1.20 -21.88 25.61
N GLN A 105 -2.33 -22.58 25.39
CA GLN A 105 -3.18 -23.10 26.47
C GLN A 105 -3.44 -24.59 26.28
N GLY A 106 -3.19 -25.38 27.33
CA GLY A 106 -3.56 -26.79 27.37
C GLY A 106 -5.07 -26.99 27.42
N PHE A 107 -5.58 -28.11 26.91
CA PHE A 107 -6.97 -28.50 27.12
C PHE A 107 -7.11 -29.11 28.52
N PRO A 108 -8.30 -29.05 29.15
CA PRO A 108 -8.53 -29.60 30.49
C PRO A 108 -8.24 -31.10 30.63
N TRP A 109 -8.23 -31.84 29.53
CA TRP A 109 -7.96 -33.27 29.47
C TRP A 109 -6.55 -33.61 28.96
N ASP A 110 -5.68 -32.62 28.77
CA ASP A 110 -4.26 -32.89 28.51
C ASP A 110 -3.62 -33.58 29.72
N PRO A 111 -2.64 -34.47 29.50
CA PRO A 111 -1.90 -35.02 30.61
C PRO A 111 -1.13 -33.90 31.35
N PRO A 112 -1.13 -33.89 32.69
CA PRO A 112 -0.46 -32.86 33.47
C PRO A 112 1.02 -32.81 33.13
N GLN A 113 1.55 -31.60 32.91
CA GLN A 113 2.96 -31.40 32.63
C GLN A 113 3.80 -31.93 33.81
N PRO A 114 4.80 -32.80 33.58
CA PRO A 114 5.79 -33.08 34.60
C PRO A 114 6.62 -31.81 34.78
N LEU A 115 6.27 -31.00 35.77
CA LEU A 115 7.12 -29.93 36.28
C LEU A 115 8.38 -30.60 36.82
N LEU A 116 9.43 -30.69 35.99
CA LEU A 116 10.74 -31.08 36.49
C LEU A 116 11.23 -29.93 37.40
N PRO A 117 11.38 -30.15 38.71
CA PRO A 117 11.94 -29.13 39.58
C PRO A 117 13.37 -28.85 39.15
N LEU A 118 13.77 -27.57 39.19
CA LEU A 118 15.04 -27.02 38.69
C LEU A 118 16.32 -27.67 39.28
N ASN A 119 16.20 -28.60 40.26
CA ASN A 119 17.30 -29.15 41.05
C ASN A 119 17.38 -30.68 41.11
N THR A 120 16.65 -31.44 40.29
CA THR A 120 16.77 -32.91 40.28
C THR A 120 17.76 -33.39 39.22
N VAL A 121 18.82 -34.05 39.68
CA VAL A 121 19.81 -34.79 38.87
C VAL A 121 19.07 -35.72 37.89
N PRO A 122 19.43 -35.74 36.59
CA PRO A 122 18.73 -36.56 35.62
C PRO A 122 19.00 -38.03 35.93
N LEU A 123 17.97 -38.76 36.37
CA LEU A 123 18.00 -40.22 36.38
C LEU A 123 18.19 -40.74 34.93
N PRO A 124 18.85 -41.89 34.73
CA PRO A 124 19.16 -42.38 33.40
C PRO A 124 17.88 -42.56 32.61
N ALA A 125 17.82 -41.84 31.49
CA ALA A 125 16.72 -41.70 30.56
C ALA A 125 15.83 -42.96 30.48
N ALA A 126 14.68 -42.91 31.18
CA ALA A 126 13.51 -43.61 30.69
C ALA A 126 13.35 -43.18 29.23
N ARG A 127 13.27 -44.12 28.30
CA ARG A 127 13.01 -43.81 26.89
C ARG A 127 11.60 -43.22 26.81
N TYR A 128 11.48 -41.93 27.03
CA TYR A 128 10.24 -41.19 26.89
C TYR A 128 9.77 -41.39 25.45
N ARG A 129 8.62 -42.03 25.27
CA ARG A 129 8.01 -42.20 23.95
C ARG A 129 7.77 -40.80 23.39
N ARG A 130 8.47 -40.43 22.31
CA ARG A 130 8.36 -39.12 21.63
C ARG A 130 6.91 -38.70 21.35
N ALA A 131 6.00 -39.67 21.15
CA ALA A 131 4.58 -39.44 20.92
C ALA A 131 3.84 -38.72 22.06
N HIS A 132 4.40 -38.70 23.29
CA HIS A 132 3.72 -38.08 24.43
C HIS A 132 3.86 -36.55 24.51
N TYR A 133 4.65 -35.89 23.65
CA TYR A 133 4.85 -34.43 23.68
C TYR A 133 4.15 -33.69 22.53
N ASP A 134 3.55 -34.39 21.57
CA ASP A 134 2.93 -33.77 20.39
C ASP A 134 1.63 -33.02 20.69
N PHE A 135 0.97 -33.26 21.82
CA PHE A 135 -0.29 -32.56 22.18
C PHE A 135 -0.09 -31.07 22.53
N HIS A 136 1.16 -30.65 22.77
CA HIS A 136 1.51 -29.24 22.98
C HIS A 136 1.65 -28.45 21.68
N TYR A 137 1.59 -29.11 20.53
CA TYR A 137 1.81 -28.49 19.24
C TYR A 137 0.64 -28.74 18.30
N ILE A 138 0.33 -27.75 17.47
CA ILE A 138 -0.58 -27.88 16.34
C ILE A 138 0.29 -28.02 15.09
N GLU A 139 0.09 -29.09 14.33
CA GLU A 139 0.77 -29.28 13.06
C GLU A 139 0.08 -28.49 11.95
N HIS A 140 0.85 -27.67 11.26
CA HIS A 140 0.39 -26.88 10.12
C HIS A 140 1.13 -27.27 8.86
N LEU A 141 0.41 -27.24 7.74
CA LEU A 141 0.98 -27.40 6.40
C LEU A 141 0.81 -26.09 5.63
N LYS A 142 1.92 -25.40 5.39
CA LYS A 142 1.96 -24.26 4.47
C LYS A 142 2.28 -24.77 3.07
N HIS A 143 1.62 -24.22 2.06
CA HIS A 143 1.97 -24.46 0.67
C HIS A 143 1.94 -23.15 -0.11
N MET A 144 2.81 -23.03 -1.11
CA MET A 144 2.87 -21.89 -2.03
C MET A 144 3.61 -22.31 -3.30
N SER A 145 3.43 -21.56 -4.38
CA SER A 145 4.23 -21.77 -5.59
C SER A 145 5.72 -21.44 -5.35
N LEU A 146 6.62 -21.98 -6.19
CA LEU A 146 8.04 -21.63 -6.11
C LEU A 146 8.27 -20.14 -6.41
N TRP A 147 7.45 -19.53 -7.27
CA TRP A 147 7.51 -18.09 -7.50
C TRP A 147 7.21 -17.28 -6.23
N GLU A 148 6.10 -17.59 -5.55
CA GLU A 148 5.74 -16.92 -4.29
C GLU A 148 6.79 -17.15 -3.20
N ALA A 149 7.31 -18.38 -3.10
CA ALA A 149 8.40 -18.70 -2.18
C ALA A 149 9.65 -17.85 -2.46
N ALA A 150 10.04 -17.70 -3.72
CA ALA A 150 11.18 -16.87 -4.09
C ALA A 150 10.94 -15.38 -3.77
N CYS A 151 9.73 -14.86 -4.04
CA CYS A 151 9.37 -13.47 -3.70
C CYS A 151 9.39 -13.21 -2.19
N LEU A 152 9.00 -14.18 -1.37
CA LEU A 152 9.00 -14.09 0.09
C LEU A 152 10.37 -14.36 0.72
N ASN A 153 11.42 -14.57 -0.10
CA ASN A 153 12.75 -14.97 0.35
C ASN A 153 12.68 -16.23 1.25
N TYR A 154 11.93 -17.23 0.79
CA TYR A 154 11.80 -18.51 1.45
C TYR A 154 13.18 -19.13 1.68
N GLY A 155 13.49 -19.49 2.91
CA GLY A 155 14.83 -19.94 3.29
C GLY A 155 15.72 -18.87 3.91
N PHE A 156 15.23 -17.66 4.18
CA PHE A 156 16.00 -16.66 4.93
C PHE A 156 16.48 -17.19 6.30
N THR A 157 15.62 -17.89 7.02
CA THR A 157 15.90 -18.50 8.34
C THR A 157 16.19 -20.00 8.26
N HIS A 158 16.64 -20.52 7.11
CA HIS A 158 16.74 -21.98 6.91
C HIS A 158 17.70 -22.70 7.88
N SER A 159 18.65 -22.00 8.48
CA SER A 159 19.59 -22.51 9.48
C SER A 159 19.04 -22.51 10.92
N ILE A 160 17.91 -21.84 11.16
CA ILE A 160 17.25 -21.80 12.46
C ILE A 160 16.32 -23.00 12.56
N HIS A 161 16.49 -23.81 13.60
CA HIS A 161 15.62 -24.94 13.88
C HIS A 161 14.34 -24.43 14.51
N GLY A 162 13.20 -24.88 14.00
CA GLY A 162 11.90 -24.55 14.59
C GLY A 162 11.63 -25.37 15.85
N ASP A 163 10.54 -25.07 16.53
CA ASP A 163 10.08 -25.83 17.71
C ASP A 163 9.83 -27.31 17.41
N SER A 164 9.66 -27.67 16.13
CA SER A 164 9.58 -29.06 15.66
C SER A 164 10.90 -29.82 15.73
N GLY A 165 12.03 -29.16 16.01
CA GLY A 165 13.37 -29.73 16.01
C GLY A 165 13.97 -29.95 14.61
N PHE A 166 13.20 -29.69 13.55
CA PHE A 166 13.68 -29.74 12.16
C PHE A 166 14.05 -28.34 11.67
N SER A 167 15.06 -28.28 10.82
CA SER A 167 15.34 -27.07 10.04
C SER A 167 14.23 -26.82 9.03
N LEU A 168 14.10 -25.57 8.56
CA LEU A 168 13.10 -25.23 7.52
C LEU A 168 13.27 -26.11 6.27
N VAL A 169 14.50 -26.46 5.91
CA VAL A 169 14.81 -27.31 4.74
C VAL A 169 14.27 -28.72 4.92
N GLU A 170 14.54 -29.35 6.06
CA GLU A 170 14.10 -30.72 6.36
C GLU A 170 12.58 -30.83 6.47
N ALA A 171 11.95 -29.78 6.98
CA ALA A 171 10.51 -29.72 7.09
C ALA A 171 9.80 -29.40 5.76
N SER A 172 10.58 -29.21 4.68
CA SER A 172 10.07 -28.80 3.37
C SER A 172 10.29 -29.85 2.28
N TYR A 173 9.34 -29.93 1.36
CA TYR A 173 9.49 -30.68 0.13
C TYR A 173 8.79 -29.96 -1.03
N ILE A 174 9.24 -30.21 -2.25
CA ILE A 174 8.69 -29.61 -3.46
C ILE A 174 8.00 -30.71 -4.27
N VAL A 175 6.83 -30.39 -4.82
CA VAL A 175 6.09 -31.27 -5.73
C VAL A 175 5.75 -30.49 -6.99
N GLY A 176 6.17 -31.02 -8.14
CA GLY A 176 5.83 -30.53 -9.47
C GLY A 176 4.65 -31.25 -10.11
N GLN A 177 4.48 -31.00 -11.40
CA GLN A 177 3.57 -31.78 -12.25
C GLN A 177 3.97 -33.26 -12.25
N ASP A 178 2.98 -34.13 -12.43
CA ASP A 178 3.13 -35.59 -12.40
C ASP A 178 3.78 -36.13 -11.11
N ASN A 179 3.64 -35.39 -10.01
CA ASN A 179 4.24 -35.70 -8.70
C ASN A 179 5.79 -35.79 -8.77
N ASP A 180 6.43 -35.00 -9.65
CA ASP A 180 7.88 -34.84 -9.67
C ASP A 180 8.40 -34.27 -8.33
N ARG A 181 9.34 -34.99 -7.70
CA ARG A 181 10.02 -34.60 -6.45
C ARG A 181 11.53 -34.51 -6.60
N SER A 182 12.02 -34.43 -7.84
CA SER A 182 13.45 -34.39 -8.15
C SER A 182 14.13 -33.08 -7.69
N LEU A 183 13.38 -32.00 -7.52
CA LEU A 183 13.89 -30.72 -7.02
C LEU A 183 13.86 -30.68 -5.49
N GLY A 184 15.04 -30.63 -4.86
CA GLY A 184 15.16 -30.46 -3.41
C GLY A 184 14.91 -29.03 -2.94
N ALA A 185 14.38 -28.87 -1.72
CA ALA A 185 14.13 -27.56 -1.11
C ALA A 185 15.41 -26.72 -0.97
N LEU A 186 16.54 -27.34 -0.60
CA LEU A 186 17.83 -26.67 -0.48
C LEU A 186 18.31 -26.11 -1.83
N ALA A 187 18.25 -26.92 -2.89
CA ALA A 187 18.64 -26.52 -4.23
C ALA A 187 17.79 -25.34 -4.74
N PHE A 188 16.50 -25.33 -4.44
CA PHE A 188 15.62 -24.21 -4.74
C PHE A 188 16.01 -22.94 -3.95
N ILE A 189 16.28 -23.05 -2.65
CA ILE A 189 16.70 -21.91 -1.81
C ILE A 189 18.00 -21.29 -2.34
N GLU A 190 18.98 -22.11 -2.68
CA GLU A 190 20.24 -21.64 -3.28
C GLU A 190 19.98 -20.94 -4.62
N ALA A 191 19.17 -21.54 -5.50
CA ALA A 191 18.78 -20.93 -6.77
C ALA A 191 18.13 -19.55 -6.56
N ALA A 192 17.15 -19.44 -5.66
CA ALA A 192 16.46 -18.18 -5.37
C ALA A 192 17.41 -17.12 -4.79
N ARG A 193 18.34 -17.50 -3.90
CA ARG A 193 19.33 -16.59 -3.31
C ARG A 193 20.32 -16.05 -4.35
N THR A 194 20.77 -16.89 -5.28
CA THR A 194 21.69 -16.42 -6.34
C THR A 194 21.06 -15.41 -7.29
N LEU A 195 19.74 -15.44 -7.42
CA LEU A 195 19.01 -14.59 -8.35
C LEU A 195 18.75 -13.19 -7.76
N ASP A 196 18.61 -13.07 -6.45
CA ASP A 196 18.40 -11.80 -5.72
C ASP A 196 17.30 -10.93 -6.35
N LEU A 197 16.07 -11.46 -6.39
CA LEU A 197 14.88 -10.76 -6.90
C LEU A 197 14.67 -9.41 -6.21
N GLY A 198 15.07 -9.28 -4.95
CA GLY A 198 14.94 -8.05 -4.18
C GLY A 198 15.80 -6.93 -4.73
N ALA A 199 17.09 -7.19 -4.96
CA ALA A 199 17.99 -6.23 -5.58
C ALA A 199 17.54 -5.86 -7.00
N GLN A 200 17.15 -6.86 -7.81
CA GLN A 200 16.65 -6.61 -9.16
C GLN A 200 15.40 -5.71 -9.17
N LEU A 201 14.44 -5.95 -8.28
CA LEU A 201 13.24 -5.12 -8.16
C LEU A 201 13.59 -3.69 -7.75
N ARG A 202 14.47 -3.54 -6.75
CA ARG A 202 14.95 -2.23 -6.28
C ARG A 202 15.58 -1.44 -7.43
N ASP A 203 16.48 -2.06 -8.17
CA ASP A 203 17.24 -1.39 -9.22
C ASP A 203 16.35 -1.05 -10.42
N LYS A 204 15.40 -1.94 -10.76
CA LYS A 204 14.35 -1.67 -11.77
C LYS A 204 13.44 -0.52 -11.36
N ALA A 205 12.98 -0.49 -10.11
CA ALA A 205 12.16 0.60 -9.59
C ALA A 205 12.93 1.93 -9.55
N ARG A 206 14.19 1.91 -9.13
CA ARG A 206 15.07 3.08 -9.12
C ARG A 206 15.27 3.64 -10.52
N THR A 207 15.46 2.78 -11.52
CA THR A 207 15.60 3.16 -12.93
C THR A 207 14.29 3.75 -13.47
N ALA A 208 13.16 3.14 -13.15
CA ALA A 208 11.85 3.65 -13.58
C ALA A 208 11.51 5.04 -13.00
N MET A 209 12.00 5.33 -11.79
CA MET A 209 11.81 6.59 -11.06
C MET A 209 12.94 7.62 -11.25
N ALA A 210 14.01 7.26 -11.97
CA ALA A 210 15.14 8.16 -12.22
C ALA A 210 14.72 9.40 -13.04
N PRO A 211 15.54 10.49 -13.06
CA PRO A 211 15.35 11.56 -14.04
C PRO A 211 15.31 11.00 -15.47
N GLY A 212 14.23 11.27 -16.21
CA GLY A 212 14.01 10.70 -17.55
C GLY A 212 13.44 9.27 -17.57
N GLY A 213 13.23 8.65 -16.41
CA GLY A 213 12.57 7.35 -16.29
C GLY A 213 11.07 7.43 -16.63
N PRO A 214 10.45 6.31 -17.07
CA PRO A 214 9.07 6.30 -17.55
C PRO A 214 8.00 6.57 -16.48
N LEU A 215 8.25 6.22 -15.21
CA LEU A 215 7.25 6.40 -14.15
C LEU A 215 7.27 7.81 -13.54
N ARG A 216 8.43 8.45 -13.46
CA ARG A 216 8.58 9.77 -12.85
C ARG A 216 7.61 10.83 -13.40
N PRO A 217 7.51 11.07 -14.73
CA PRO A 217 6.58 12.08 -15.24
C PRO A 217 5.11 11.72 -14.98
N LEU A 218 4.77 10.43 -14.94
CA LEU A 218 3.41 9.98 -14.60
C LEU A 218 3.07 10.24 -13.13
N PHE A 219 4.03 10.01 -12.22
CA PHE A 219 3.88 10.37 -10.80
C PHE A 219 3.72 11.88 -10.63
N GLU A 220 4.55 12.68 -11.28
CA GLU A 220 4.48 14.14 -11.22
C GLU A 220 3.14 14.65 -11.77
N ALA A 221 2.68 14.12 -12.91
CA ALA A 221 1.40 14.46 -13.51
C ALA A 221 0.21 14.06 -12.62
N SER A 222 0.20 12.83 -12.09
CA SER A 222 -0.84 12.32 -11.20
C SER A 222 -0.92 13.12 -9.90
N ALA A 223 0.23 13.39 -9.27
CA ALA A 223 0.32 14.19 -8.04
C ALA A 223 -0.17 15.62 -8.27
N LYS A 224 0.25 16.26 -9.37
CA LYS A 224 -0.20 17.61 -9.73
C LYS A 224 -1.70 17.66 -10.00
N ALA A 225 -2.22 16.76 -10.82
CA ALA A 225 -3.64 16.72 -11.16
C ALA A 225 -4.52 16.45 -9.93
N SER A 226 -4.09 15.51 -9.07
CA SER A 226 -4.77 15.23 -7.80
C SER A 226 -4.76 16.44 -6.87
N LEU A 227 -3.62 17.11 -6.71
CA LEU A 227 -3.51 18.29 -5.86
C LEU A 227 -4.39 19.44 -6.36
N LEU A 228 -4.43 19.70 -7.67
CA LEU A 228 -5.31 20.72 -8.25
C LEU A 228 -6.79 20.40 -8.00
N PHE A 229 -7.18 19.15 -8.16
CA PHE A 229 -8.55 18.70 -7.87
C PHE A 229 -8.88 18.84 -6.37
N ASP A 230 -7.95 18.45 -5.49
CA ASP A 230 -8.14 18.52 -4.04
C ASP A 230 -8.27 19.97 -3.55
N VAL A 231 -7.59 20.92 -4.19
CA VAL A 231 -7.67 22.35 -3.88
C VAL A 231 -9.03 22.94 -4.27
N ILE A 232 -9.59 22.60 -5.44
CA ILE A 232 -10.93 23.06 -5.82
C ILE A 232 -12.02 22.38 -4.99
N GLU A 233 -11.84 21.12 -4.60
CA GLU A 233 -12.74 20.41 -3.69
C GLU A 233 -12.74 21.04 -2.29
N ALA A 234 -11.58 21.46 -1.80
CA ALA A 234 -11.46 22.17 -0.54
C ALA A 234 -12.19 23.52 -0.58
N TYR A 235 -12.06 24.27 -1.68
CA TYR A 235 -12.77 25.53 -1.89
C TYR A 235 -14.29 25.34 -2.05
N ARG A 236 -14.73 24.26 -2.70
CA ARG A 236 -16.14 23.88 -2.78
C ARG A 236 -16.71 23.65 -1.38
N ASN A 237 -15.95 22.99 -0.50
CA ASN A 237 -16.30 22.71 0.89
C ASN A 237 -15.74 23.76 1.88
N ARG A 238 -15.57 25.01 1.45
CA ARG A 238 -14.94 26.10 2.23
C ARG A 238 -15.53 26.35 3.62
N ALA A 239 -16.83 26.05 3.82
CA ALA A 239 -17.47 26.17 5.13
C ALA A 239 -16.84 25.23 6.18
N THR A 240 -16.34 24.08 5.74
CA THR A 240 -15.73 23.06 6.61
C THR A 240 -14.20 23.13 6.60
N THR A 241 -13.60 23.43 5.44
CA THR A 241 -12.14 23.43 5.26
C THR A 241 -11.48 24.78 5.60
N GLY A 242 -12.26 25.87 5.58
CA GLY A 242 -11.79 27.25 5.73
C GLY A 242 -10.98 27.79 4.53
N VAL A 243 -10.94 27.08 3.40
CA VAL A 243 -10.24 27.54 2.19
C VAL A 243 -11.04 28.67 1.53
N THR A 244 -10.57 29.90 1.69
CA THR A 244 -11.16 31.08 1.05
C THR A 244 -10.79 31.17 -0.44
N LEU A 245 -11.49 32.01 -1.19
CA LEU A 245 -11.19 32.26 -2.60
C LEU A 245 -9.74 32.75 -2.79
N GLU A 246 -9.24 33.60 -1.91
CA GLU A 246 -7.87 34.12 -1.99
C GLU A 246 -6.82 33.02 -1.73
N ILE A 247 -7.06 32.13 -0.76
CA ILE A 247 -6.20 30.99 -0.51
C ILE A 247 -6.19 30.05 -1.72
N TYR A 248 -7.38 29.76 -2.27
CA TYR A 248 -7.55 28.94 -3.46
C TYR A 248 -6.80 29.51 -4.67
N THR A 249 -6.95 30.80 -4.99
CA THR A 249 -6.30 31.41 -6.17
C THR A 249 -4.78 31.41 -6.06
N ARG A 250 -4.23 31.74 -4.87
CA ARG A 250 -2.79 31.71 -4.63
C ARG A 250 -2.20 30.29 -4.73
N LEU A 251 -2.86 29.31 -4.13
CA LEU A 251 -2.45 27.90 -4.22
C LEU A 251 -2.49 27.42 -5.67
N ASN A 252 -3.59 27.68 -6.36
CA ASN A 252 -3.76 27.26 -7.74
C ASN A 252 -2.68 27.87 -8.66
N ALA A 253 -2.38 29.17 -8.50
CA ALA A 253 -1.33 29.83 -9.26
C ALA A 253 0.07 29.30 -8.93
N ALA A 254 0.35 28.96 -7.67
CA ALA A 254 1.62 28.36 -7.27
C ALA A 254 1.82 26.96 -7.88
N ILE A 255 0.77 26.12 -7.89
CA ILE A 255 0.81 24.76 -8.46
C ILE A 255 0.90 24.78 -9.99
N GLU A 256 0.22 25.74 -10.64
CA GLU A 256 0.31 25.93 -12.09
C GLU A 256 1.63 26.56 -12.53
N GLY A 257 2.40 27.15 -11.61
CA GLY A 257 3.66 27.84 -11.88
C GLY A 257 3.48 29.26 -12.41
N THR A 258 2.26 29.81 -12.36
CA THR A 258 1.91 31.17 -12.82
C THR A 258 2.02 32.22 -11.71
N GLY A 259 2.12 31.78 -10.45
CA GLY A 259 2.20 32.64 -9.26
C GLY A 259 3.47 32.45 -8.43
N ALA A 260 3.57 33.23 -7.36
CA ALA A 260 4.67 33.12 -6.40
C ALA A 260 4.66 31.75 -5.70
N GLN A 261 5.83 31.13 -5.59
CA GLN A 261 5.99 29.82 -4.96
C GLN A 261 5.73 29.91 -3.45
N LEU A 262 4.83 29.07 -2.95
CA LEU A 262 4.45 29.06 -1.54
C LEU A 262 5.41 28.18 -0.73
N PRO A 263 5.93 28.64 0.42
CA PRO A 263 6.77 27.80 1.26
C PRO A 263 5.95 26.66 1.88
N PHE A 264 6.52 25.46 1.90
CA PHE A 264 5.91 24.29 2.52
C PHE A 264 6.90 23.56 3.43
N ASP A 265 6.39 22.99 4.50
CA ASP A 265 7.12 22.12 5.41
C ASP A 265 6.62 20.67 5.23
N THR A 266 7.51 19.69 5.32
CA THR A 266 7.17 18.25 5.29
C THR A 266 7.43 17.63 6.65
N LEU A 267 6.57 16.69 7.07
CA LEU A 267 6.81 15.91 8.27
C LEU A 267 7.51 14.59 7.95
N ASN A 268 8.49 14.25 8.76
CA ASN A 268 9.19 12.99 8.70
C ASN A 268 9.00 12.26 10.04
N LEU A 269 8.64 10.98 9.97
CA LEU A 269 8.70 10.09 11.12
C LEU A 269 10.16 9.68 11.29
N SER A 270 10.75 10.07 12.42
CA SER A 270 11.96 9.43 12.90
C SER A 270 11.52 8.18 13.65
N SER A 271 11.86 7.00 13.14
CA SER A 271 11.59 5.77 13.88
C SER A 271 12.47 5.79 15.13
N GLY A 272 11.85 5.89 16.31
CA GLY A 272 12.48 5.37 17.52
C GLY A 272 12.75 3.87 17.36
N ILE A 273 13.65 3.34 18.19
CA ILE A 273 14.06 1.94 18.20
C ILE A 273 12.81 1.05 18.37
N THR A 274 12.38 0.36 17.33
CA THR A 274 11.27 -0.61 17.41
C THR A 274 11.87 -2.01 17.57
N PRO A 275 11.67 -2.70 18.71
CA PRO A 275 12.12 -4.07 18.86
C PRO A 275 11.20 -5.00 18.06
N LEU A 276 11.66 -5.46 16.90
CA LEU A 276 11.12 -6.65 16.24
C LEU A 276 12.02 -7.83 16.62
N ILE A 277 11.43 -8.81 17.33
CA ILE A 277 12.11 -9.92 18.05
C ILE A 277 12.94 -10.84 17.12
N SER A 278 12.88 -10.68 15.80
CA SER A 278 13.54 -11.56 14.82
C SER A 278 14.58 -10.89 13.91
N VAL A 279 14.92 -9.61 14.12
CA VAL A 279 15.94 -8.90 13.33
C VAL A 279 16.99 -8.30 14.27
N PRO A 280 18.29 -8.63 14.16
CA PRO A 280 19.32 -7.94 14.93
C PRO A 280 19.28 -6.46 14.57
N PHE A 281 19.28 -5.61 15.59
CA PHE A 281 19.13 -4.16 15.55
C PHE A 281 19.92 -3.52 14.39
N VAL A 282 19.24 -3.14 13.32
CA VAL A 282 19.79 -2.22 12.34
C VAL A 282 19.21 -0.84 12.68
N PRO A 283 20.02 0.11 13.18
CA PRO A 283 19.60 1.50 13.23
C PRO A 283 19.27 1.90 11.79
N TRP A 284 18.00 2.20 11.53
CA TRP A 284 17.62 2.82 10.27
C TRP A 284 17.93 4.31 10.40
N ASP A 285 19.01 4.75 9.73
CA ASP A 285 19.32 6.19 9.60
C ASP A 285 18.26 6.94 8.76
N SER A 286 17.32 6.22 8.14
CA SER A 286 16.33 6.78 7.22
C SER A 286 15.05 7.22 7.95
N CYS A 287 14.83 8.53 7.99
CA CYS A 287 13.52 9.11 8.27
C CYS A 287 12.48 8.64 7.23
N ILE A 288 11.31 8.21 7.68
CA ILE A 288 10.20 7.84 6.79
C ILE A 288 9.40 9.12 6.48
N PRO A 289 9.37 9.58 5.23
CA PRO A 289 8.58 10.75 4.87
C PRO A 289 7.09 10.46 5.03
N VAL A 290 6.41 11.29 5.80
CA VAL A 290 4.94 11.27 5.88
C VAL A 290 4.42 12.05 4.68
N PRO A 291 3.37 11.58 3.97
CA PRO A 291 2.75 12.34 2.90
C PRO A 291 1.90 13.50 3.45
N LEU A 292 2.43 14.29 4.40
CA LEU A 292 1.81 15.50 4.92
C LEU A 292 2.64 16.71 4.50
N MET A 293 1.95 17.68 3.90
CA MET A 293 2.52 18.98 3.57
C MET A 293 1.82 20.09 4.37
N LEU A 294 2.62 20.96 4.98
CA LEU A 294 2.13 22.18 5.64
C LEU A 294 2.49 23.36 4.75
N ILE A 295 1.52 23.88 3.99
CA ILE A 295 1.72 24.95 3.02
C ILE A 295 1.39 26.28 3.69
N ARG A 296 2.34 27.19 3.75
CA ARG A 296 2.16 28.53 4.33
C ARG A 296 1.67 29.49 3.26
N VAL A 297 0.47 30.03 3.45
CA VAL A 297 -0.16 30.93 2.49
C VAL A 297 -0.03 32.37 2.99
N ALA A 298 1.18 32.93 2.90
CA ALA A 298 1.50 34.28 3.38
C ALA A 298 0.98 34.54 4.82
N SER A 299 0.33 35.68 5.07
CA SER A 299 -0.34 36.01 6.33
C SER A 299 -1.73 35.38 6.50
N LEU A 300 -2.25 34.66 5.49
CA LEU A 300 -3.61 34.13 5.48
C LEU A 300 -3.76 32.85 6.32
N GLY A 301 -2.66 32.12 6.57
CA GLY A 301 -2.64 30.95 7.44
C GLY A 301 -1.77 29.80 6.93
N VAL A 302 -1.93 28.64 7.56
CA VAL A 302 -1.25 27.38 7.18
C VAL A 302 -2.31 26.40 6.71
N LEU A 303 -2.10 25.82 5.52
CA LEU A 303 -2.89 24.74 4.97
C LEU A 303 -2.19 23.40 5.25
N SER A 304 -2.87 22.49 5.93
CA SER A 304 -2.42 21.11 6.01
C SER A 304 -3.01 20.31 4.85
N TYR A 305 -2.15 19.73 4.02
CA TYR A 305 -2.50 18.83 2.93
C TYR A 305 -2.07 17.40 3.25
N PHE A 306 -3.04 16.48 3.30
CA PHE A 306 -2.83 15.05 3.43
C PHE A 306 -3.63 14.32 2.34
N PRO A 307 -2.98 13.67 1.37
CA PRO A 307 -3.67 12.97 0.30
C PRO A 307 -4.50 11.82 0.90
N PHE A 308 -5.67 11.57 0.33
CA PHE A 308 -6.60 10.50 0.74
C PHE A 308 -7.12 10.57 2.18
N ARG A 309 -7.04 11.72 2.87
CA ARG A 309 -7.64 11.89 4.21
C ARG A 309 -9.17 11.72 4.18
N PRO A 310 -9.75 10.85 5.01
CA PRO A 310 -11.20 10.82 5.23
C PRO A 310 -11.68 12.18 5.78
N GLY A 311 -12.71 12.77 5.17
CA GLY A 311 -13.29 14.05 5.59
C GLY A 311 -12.67 15.32 4.98
N GLY A 312 -11.72 15.18 4.05
CA GLY A 312 -11.16 16.31 3.29
C GLY A 312 -9.64 16.38 3.38
N ARG A 313 -9.00 16.54 2.21
CA ARG A 313 -7.54 16.47 2.06
C ARG A 313 -6.80 17.76 2.41
N CYS A 314 -7.53 18.88 2.47
CA CYS A 314 -7.01 20.22 2.71
C CYS A 314 -7.81 20.88 3.82
N ASN A 315 -7.15 21.23 4.93
CA ASN A 315 -7.75 22.01 6.01
C ASN A 315 -6.87 23.22 6.31
N THR A 316 -7.50 24.37 6.54
CA THR A 316 -6.81 25.56 7.04
C THR A 316 -6.78 25.53 8.57
N THR A 317 -5.67 25.98 9.15
CA THR A 317 -5.58 26.27 10.59
C THR A 317 -5.10 27.69 10.76
N THR A 318 -5.80 28.46 11.60
CA THR A 318 -5.38 29.81 11.99
C THR A 318 -4.10 29.69 12.82
N ILE A 319 -2.99 30.22 12.29
CA ILE A 319 -1.65 30.34 12.87
C ILE A 319 -1.36 29.33 14.01
N PRO A 320 -0.66 28.21 13.75
CA PRO A 320 0.07 27.61 14.84
C PRO A 320 1.11 28.65 15.28
N ARG A 321 1.01 29.12 16.53
CA ARG A 321 2.17 29.72 17.21
C ARG A 321 3.37 28.82 16.92
N PRO A 322 4.56 29.39 16.65
CA PRO A 322 5.76 28.56 16.49
C PRO A 322 5.75 27.55 17.66
N PRO A 323 5.93 26.25 17.41
CA PRO A 323 5.77 25.25 18.45
C PRO A 323 6.69 25.68 19.59
N SER A 324 6.09 26.19 20.67
CA SER A 324 6.80 26.32 21.92
C SER A 324 7.29 24.92 22.22
N THR A 325 8.58 24.83 22.50
CA THR A 325 9.49 23.68 22.58
C THR A 325 9.07 22.59 23.59
N ARG A 326 7.78 22.36 23.81
CA ARG A 326 7.23 21.52 24.89
C ARG A 326 6.21 20.46 24.46
N PHE A 327 5.89 20.30 23.17
CA PHE A 327 4.96 19.25 22.72
C PHE A 327 5.55 18.22 21.74
N ALA A 328 6.87 18.21 21.54
CA ALA A 328 7.56 17.18 20.75
C ALA A 328 8.69 16.55 21.57
N HIS A 329 8.32 15.79 22.60
CA HIS A 329 9.19 14.78 23.18
C HIS A 329 8.58 13.41 22.89
N ASN A 330 8.81 13.00 21.64
CA ASN A 330 9.33 11.70 21.23
C ASN A 330 8.85 11.45 19.78
N SER A 331 9.78 11.19 18.86
CA SER A 331 9.58 10.60 17.51
C SER A 331 9.08 11.43 16.31
N LEU A 332 9.00 12.76 16.35
CA LEU A 332 8.67 13.58 15.16
C LEU A 332 9.67 14.71 14.93
N THR A 333 10.27 14.73 13.73
CA THR A 333 11.23 15.75 13.29
C THR A 333 10.73 16.43 12.02
N ALA A 334 10.49 17.74 12.07
CA ALA A 334 10.11 18.53 10.90
C ALA A 334 11.36 18.97 10.13
N THR A 335 11.35 18.86 8.80
CA THR A 335 12.47 19.25 7.95
C THR A 335 12.00 20.26 6.89
N ARG A 336 12.72 21.38 6.77
CA ARG A 336 12.36 22.49 5.88
C ARG A 336 12.99 22.30 4.50
N LYS A 337 12.20 22.14 3.44
CA LYS A 337 12.69 22.11 2.05
C LYS A 337 12.45 23.46 1.35
N LYS A 338 13.39 23.88 0.50
CA LYS A 338 13.28 25.10 -0.32
C LYS A 338 12.63 24.76 -1.68
N THR A 339 11.47 25.39 -1.92
CA THR A 339 10.80 25.65 -3.22
C THR A 339 10.39 24.46 -4.09
N TRP A 340 9.25 24.59 -4.78
CA TRP A 340 8.63 23.56 -5.64
C TRP A 340 9.39 23.26 -6.95
N ALA A 341 10.49 23.96 -7.22
CA ALA A 341 11.29 23.73 -8.42
C ALA A 341 12.23 22.54 -8.19
N GLY A 342 12.16 21.56 -9.11
CA GLY A 342 13.07 20.42 -9.15
C GLY A 342 14.53 20.87 -9.16
N SER A 343 15.22 20.66 -8.05
CA SER A 343 16.66 20.51 -8.00
C SER A 343 17.00 19.45 -6.96
N PRO A 344 17.90 18.50 -7.29
CA PRO A 344 18.29 17.43 -6.38
C PRO A 344 19.21 18.03 -5.32
N GLY A 345 18.61 18.60 -4.28
CA GLY A 345 19.31 18.93 -3.06
C GLY A 345 19.54 17.64 -2.28
N ASN A 346 20.74 17.08 -2.42
CA ASN A 346 21.29 16.15 -1.45
C ASN A 346 21.06 16.69 -0.03
N CYS A 347 20.51 15.85 0.84
CA CYS A 347 20.77 15.93 2.27
C CYS A 347 21.24 14.53 2.68
N PRO A 348 22.21 14.47 3.60
CA PRO A 348 23.07 13.31 3.88
C PRO A 348 22.31 12.06 4.29
#